data_AF-A0A7J4V8Z9-F1
#
_entry.id   AF-A0A7J4V8Z9-F1
#
_cell.length_a   1.000
_cell.length_b   1.000
_cell.length_c   1.000
_cell.angle_alpha   90.00
_cell.angle_beta   90.00
_cell.angle_gamma   90.00
#
_symmetry.space_group_name_H-M   'P 1'
#
loop_
_entity.id
_entity.type
_entity.pdbx_description
1 polymer ?
#
loop_
_entity_poly.entity_id
_entity_poly.type
_entity_poly.pdbx_seq_one_letter_code
_entity_poly.pdbx_strand_id
1 'polypeptide(L)' 'MSRSWMIGDSVADIVAAVKFGIRSILVSTGNGREHISVLQEQNKLPNFTCSNLYDSAKLILKLNSGVSVC' A
#
# COMPACT_ATOMS: atom_id res chain seq x y z
N MET A 1 -3.98 7.10 -14.41
CA MET A 1 -3.97 6.30 -13.16
C MET A 1 -3.10 6.89 -12.03
N SER A 2 -2.47 8.07 -12.19
CA SER A 2 -1.55 8.62 -11.17
C SER A 2 -2.21 9.08 -9.85
N ARG A 3 -3.54 9.13 -9.77
CA ARG A 3 -4.30 9.60 -8.58
C ARG A 3 -5.15 8.51 -7.92
N SER A 4 -4.99 7.26 -8.34
CA SER A 4 -5.70 6.11 -7.78
C SER A 4 -4.77 5.32 -6.87
N TRP A 5 -5.32 4.76 -5.80
CA TRP A 5 -4.59 4.00 -4.79
C TRP A 5 -5.33 2.70 -4.50
N MET A 6 -4.59 1.60 -4.39
CA MET A 6 -5.08 0.35 -3.82
C MET A 6 -4.64 0.28 -2.35
N ILE A 7 -5.58 0.10 -1.44
CA ILE A 7 -5.30 -0.08 -0.02
C ILE A 7 -5.94 -1.40 0.39
N GLY A 8 -5.18 -2.27 1.03
CA GLY A 8 -5.68 -3.57 1.48
C GLY A 8 -4.75 -4.24 2.46
N ASP A 9 -5.22 -5.33 3.05
CA ASP A 9 -4.48 -6.17 4.00
C ASP A 9 -4.14 -7.55 3.40
N SER A 10 -4.46 -7.78 2.12
CA SER A 10 -4.23 -9.06 1.46
C SER A 10 -3.15 -9.02 0.40
N VAL A 11 -2.54 -10.19 0.14
CA VAL A 11 -1.64 -10.39 -1.01
C VAL A 11 -2.36 -10.04 -2.32
N ALA A 12 -3.65 -10.38 -2.43
CA ALA A 12 -4.43 -10.18 -3.65
C ALA A 12 -4.55 -8.69 -4.02
N ASP A 13 -4.75 -7.81 -3.03
CA ASP A 13 -4.83 -6.36 -3.24
C ASP A 13 -3.53 -5.82 -3.85
N ILE A 14 -2.39 -6.22 -3.28
CA ILE A 14 -1.08 -5.74 -3.72
C ILE A 14 -0.72 -6.32 -5.11
N VAL A 15 -0.98 -7.60 -5.34
CA VAL A 15 -0.74 -8.24 -6.64
C VAL A 15 -1.60 -7.60 -7.72
N ALA A 16 -2.87 -7.29 -7.43
CA ALA A 16 -3.75 -6.58 -8.35
C ALA A 16 -3.20 -5.19 -8.69
N ALA A 17 -2.81 -4.41 -7.67
CA ALA A 17 -2.26 -3.08 -7.88
C ALA A 17 -0.98 -3.10 -8.75
N VAL A 18 -0.06 -4.02 -8.47
CA VAL A 18 1.16 -4.22 -9.28
C VAL A 18 0.80 -4.57 -10.72
N LYS A 19 -0.18 -5.46 -10.94
CA LYS A 19 -0.62 -5.86 -12.28
C LYS A 19 -1.21 -4.69 -13.08
N PHE A 20 -1.93 -3.78 -12.43
CA PHE A 20 -2.54 -2.62 -13.08
C PHE A 20 -1.67 -1.36 -13.06
N GLY A 21 -0.46 -1.41 -12.50
CA GLY A 21 0.43 -0.25 -12.40
C GLY A 21 -0.12 0.87 -11.50
N ILE A 22 -0.90 0.49 -10.47
CA ILE A 22 -1.52 1.41 -9.51
C ILE A 22 -0.69 1.42 -8.24
N ARG A 23 -0.60 2.58 -7.57
CA ARG A 23 0.10 2.67 -6.29
C ARG A 23 -0.63 1.87 -5.21
N SER A 24 0.11 1.15 -4.39
CA SER A 24 -0.46 0.30 -3.36
C SER A 24 0.06 0.61 -1.95
N ILE A 25 -0.81 0.41 -0.97
CA ILE A 25 -0.49 0.49 0.45
C ILE A 25 -0.99 -0.80 1.11
N LEU A 26 -0.09 -1.54 1.75
CA LEU A 26 -0.48 -2.65 2.62
C LEU A 26 -0.71 -2.14 4.04
N VAL A 27 -1.89 -2.39 4.60
CA VAL A 27 -2.17 -2.04 6.01
C VAL A 27 -1.91 -3.23 6.92
N SER A 28 -1.38 -2.98 8.12
CA SER A 28 -1.08 -4.01 9.12
C SER A 28 -2.29 -4.46 9.93
N THR A 29 -3.47 -3.88 9.70
CA THR A 29 -4.75 -4.40 10.22
C THR A 29 -5.17 -5.65 9.42
N GLY A 30 -6.01 -6.50 10.00
CA GLY A 30 -6.39 -7.76 9.34
C GLY A 30 -5.19 -8.67 9.12
N ASN A 31 -5.00 -9.18 7.91
CA ASN A 31 -3.95 -10.17 7.59
C ASN A 31 -2.63 -9.55 7.11
N GLY A 32 -2.52 -8.22 7.03
CA GLY A 32 -1.40 -7.57 6.34
C GLY A 32 -0.04 -7.79 7.01
N ARG A 33 0.01 -8.01 8.33
CA ARG A 33 1.28 -8.34 9.03
C ARG A 33 1.86 -9.68 8.59
N GLU A 34 1.00 -10.66 8.32
CA GLU A 34 1.42 -12.00 7.90
C GLU A 34 1.74 -12.01 6.40
N HIS A 35 0.98 -11.24 5.62
CA HIS A 35 1.12 -11.19 4.17
C HIS A 35 2.35 -10.42 3.67
N ILE A 36 2.99 -9.58 4.49
CA ILE A 36 4.20 -8.85 4.06
C ILE A 36 5.34 -9.80 3.69
N SER A 37 5.54 -10.88 4.45
CA SER A 37 6.58 -11.88 4.17
C SER A 37 6.29 -12.63 2.86
N VAL A 38 5.04 -13.00 2.62
CA VAL A 38 4.62 -13.63 1.36
C VAL A 38 4.87 -12.70 0.15
N LEU A 39 4.57 -11.42 0.29
CA LEU A 39 4.81 -10.42 -0.77
C LEU A 39 6.30 -10.20 -1.03
N GLN A 40 7.15 -10.28 -0.01
CA GLN A 40 8.60 -10.23 -0.14
C GLN A 40 9.13 -11.43 -0.91
N GLU A 41 8.71 -12.65 -0.57
CA GLU A 41 9.08 -13.88 -1.26
C GLU A 41 8.67 -13.87 -2.74
N GLN A 42 7.53 -13.25 -3.06
CA GLN A 42 7.02 -13.12 -4.43
C GLN A 42 7.64 -11.95 -5.22
N ASN A 43 8.51 -11.14 -4.59
CA ASN A 43 9.02 -9.89 -5.15
C ASN A 43 7.90 -8.94 -5.63
N LYS A 44 6.79 -8.88 -4.87
CA LYS A 44 5.59 -8.10 -5.14
C LYS A 44 5.36 -7.10 -4.02
N LEU A 45 6.30 -6.18 -3.83
CA LEU A 45 6.23 -5.24 -2.72
C LEU A 45 5.16 -4.16 -2.93
N PRO A 46 4.44 -3.77 -1.87
CA PRO A 46 3.60 -2.58 -1.93
C PRO A 46 4.47 -1.32 -2.01
N ASN A 47 3.92 -0.21 -2.51
CA ASN A 47 4.68 1.05 -2.52
C ASN A 47 4.90 1.60 -1.11
N PHE A 48 3.95 1.36 -0.20
CA PHE A 48 4.04 1.76 1.19
C PHE A 48 3.38 0.73 2.11
N THR A 49 3.72 0.79 3.39
CA THR A 49 3.04 0.05 4.46
C THR A 49 2.52 1.02 5.52
N CYS A 50 1.34 0.77 6.08
CA CYS A 50 0.76 1.61 7.14
C CYS A 50 0.16 0.76 8.25
N SER A 51 0.02 1.31 9.45
CA SER A 51 -0.52 0.56 10.58
C SER A 51 -2.01 0.24 10.42
N ASN A 52 -2.78 1.12 9.76
CA ASN A 52 -4.22 1.02 9.56
C ASN A 52 -4.67 1.95 8.40
N LEU A 53 -5.96 1.89 8.05
CA LEU A 53 -6.54 2.68 6.96
C LEU A 53 -6.47 4.20 7.18
N TYR A 54 -6.57 4.67 8.42
CA TYR A 54 -6.51 6.10 8.74
C TYR A 54 -5.12 6.67 8.46
N ASP A 55 -4.06 5.94 8.82
CA ASP A 55 -2.68 6.33 8.51
C ASP A 55 -2.42 6.31 6.99
N SER A 56 -3.01 5.37 6.25
CA SER A 56 -2.94 5.36 4.78
C SER A 56 -3.59 6.60 4.17
N ALA A 57 -4.76 7.01 4.65
CA ALA A 57 -5.43 8.22 4.16
C ALA A 57 -4.59 9.47 4.42
N LYS A 58 -3.98 9.60 5.61
CA LYS A 58 -3.05 10.68 5.94
C LYS A 58 -1.86 10.72 4.99
N LEU A 59 -1.26 9.56 4.71
CA LEU A 59 -0.14 9.45 3.78
C LEU A 59 -0.52 9.91 2.37
N ILE A 60 -1.67 9.46 1.85
CA ILE A 60 -2.16 9.85 0.52
C ILE A 60 -2.38 11.36 0.43
N LEU A 61 -3.03 11.95 1.43
CA LEU A 61 -3.22 13.40 1.48
C LEU A 61 -1.88 14.12 1.49
N LYS A 62 -0.92 13.69 2.31
CA LYS A 62 0.41 14.29 2.40
C LYS A 62 1.17 14.25 1.07
N LEU A 63 1.16 13.11 0.39
CA LEU A 63 1.81 12.93 -0.92
C LEU A 63 1.16 13.77 -2.02
N ASN A 64 -0.17 13.97 -1.96
CA ASN A 64 -0.89 14.77 -2.93
C ASN A 64 -0.74 16.28 -2.69
N SER A 65 -0.51 16.70 -1.45
CA SER A 65 -0.29 18.11 -1.08
C SER A 65 1.10 18.63 -1.45
N GLY A 66 2.01 17.78 -1.95
CA GLY A 66 3.38 18.19 -2.31
C GLY A 66 4.28 18.51 -1.12
N VAL A 67 3.89 18.14 0.11
CA VAL A 67 4.69 18.37 1.30
C VAL A 67 5.76 17.29 1.40
N SER A 68 6.99 17.65 0.99
CA SER A 68 8.17 16.81 1.17
C SER A 68 8.45 16.58 2.65
N VAL A 69 8.81 15.35 3.01
CA VAL A 69 9.36 15.04 4.34
C VAL A 69 10.53 14.10 4.15
N CYS A 70 11.65 14.57 4.69
CA CYS A 70 12.88 13.85 4.96
C CYS A 70 12.64 12.67 5.91
#